data_AF-A0A385BP32-F1
#
_entry.id   AF-A0A385BP32-F1
#
_cell.length_a   1.000
_cell.length_b   1.000
_cell.length_c   1.000
_cell.angle_alpha   90.00
_cell.angle_beta   90.00
_cell.angle_gamma   90.00
#
_symmetry.space_group_name_H-M   'P 1'
#
loop_
_entity.id
_entity.type
_entity.pdbx_description
1 polymer ?
#
loop_
_entity_poly.entity_id
_entity_poly.type
_entity_poly.pdbx_seq_one_letter_code
_entity_poly.pdbx_strand_id
1 'polypeptide(L)'
;MIRKAIAIFFTTLFMALIIVPSVIIALDDSIDTSIFYSITEEEENSKTKNLISPFSLQNHDGLAYFTLRPLRFFSYRFKNYPKPHLNLISPPPERIIL
;
A
#
# COMPACT_ATOMS: atom_id res chain seq x y z
N MET A 1 5.40 -22.22 34.86
CA MET A 1 6.08 -22.68 33.63
C MET A 1 5.57 -21.99 32.37
N ILE A 2 4.24 -21.92 32.14
CA ILE A 2 3.65 -21.35 30.90
C ILE A 2 4.15 -19.93 30.55
N ARG A 3 4.25 -19.03 31.54
CA ARG A 3 4.72 -17.63 31.32
C ARG A 3 6.15 -17.57 30.79
N LYS A 4 7.03 -18.46 31.28
CA LYS A 4 8.41 -18.55 30.80
C LYS A 4 8.49 -19.16 29.41
N ALA A 5 7.67 -20.18 29.13
CA ALA A 5 7.57 -20.78 27.79
C ALA A 5 7.09 -19.76 26.75
N ILE A 6 6.08 -18.95 27.09
CA ILE A 6 5.57 -17.87 26.23
C ILE A 6 6.68 -16.84 25.97
N ALA A 7 7.42 -16.43 27.01
CA ALA A 7 8.54 -15.49 26.84
C ALA A 7 9.65 -16.05 25.94
N ILE A 8 10.03 -17.33 26.14
CA ILE A 8 11.03 -18.00 25.30
C ILE A 8 10.52 -18.11 23.85
N PHE A 9 9.26 -18.45 23.65
CA PHE A 9 8.65 -18.52 22.32
C PHE A 9 8.71 -17.17 21.59
N PHE A 10 8.26 -16.09 22.22
CA PHE A 10 8.28 -14.78 21.57
C PHE A 10 9.69 -14.26 21.35
N THR A 11 10.61 -14.45 22.29
CA THR A 11 12.01 -14.03 22.11
C THR A 11 12.70 -14.77 20.97
N THR A 12 12.51 -16.10 20.87
CA THR A 12 13.04 -16.89 19.75
C THR A 12 12.40 -16.52 18.43
N LEU A 13 11.07 -16.29 18.40
CA LEU A 13 10.35 -15.86 17.21
C LEU A 13 10.85 -14.51 16.67
N PHE A 14 10.98 -13.50 17.55
CA PHE A 14 11.48 -12.20 17.15
C PHE A 14 12.95 -12.24 16.74
N MET A 15 13.77 -13.02 17.45
CA MET A 15 15.16 -13.20 17.07
C MET A 15 15.29 -13.83 15.68
N ALA A 16 14.52 -14.89 15.39
CA ALA A 16 14.48 -15.52 14.08
C ALA A 16 14.06 -14.51 13.00
N LEU A 17 12.99 -13.76 13.22
CA LEU A 17 12.47 -12.79 12.24
C LEU A 17 13.51 -11.73 11.84
N ILE A 18 14.31 -11.24 12.80
CA ILE A 18 15.34 -10.23 12.54
C ILE A 18 16.55 -10.83 11.80
N ILE A 19 16.98 -12.04 12.16
CA ILE A 19 18.22 -12.63 11.60
C ILE A 19 18.01 -13.33 10.25
N VAL A 20 16.78 -13.74 9.91
CA VAL A 20 16.46 -14.50 8.70
C VAL A 20 17.06 -13.90 7.41
N PRO A 21 16.83 -12.62 7.04
CA PRO A 21 17.41 -12.07 5.81
C PRO A 21 18.95 -12.08 5.83
N SER A 22 19.57 -11.82 6.99
CA SER A 22 21.04 -11.86 7.13
C SER A 22 21.61 -13.27 6.99
N VAL A 23 20.93 -14.29 7.52
CA VAL A 23 21.36 -15.69 7.41
C VAL A 23 21.21 -16.19 5.97
N ILE A 24 20.14 -15.81 5.27
CA ILE A 24 19.92 -16.17 3.86
C ILE A 24 21.06 -15.63 2.99
N ILE A 25 21.37 -14.33 3.10
CA ILE A 25 22.46 -13.68 2.34
C ILE A 25 23.82 -14.32 2.67
N ALA A 26 24.04 -14.74 3.91
CA ALA A 26 25.30 -15.36 4.32
C ALA A 26 25.49 -16.78 3.76
N LEU A 27 24.39 -17.49 3.46
CA LEU A 27 24.43 -18.83 2.88
C LEU A 27 24.48 -18.81 1.35
N ASP A 28 23.71 -17.92 0.73
CA ASP A 28 23.58 -17.82 -0.72
C ASP A 28 23.21 -16.38 -1.10
N ASP A 29 24.12 -15.71 -1.82
CA ASP A 29 23.96 -14.33 -2.27
C ASP A 29 23.10 -14.19 -3.53
N SER A 30 22.71 -15.31 -4.15
CA SER A 30 21.83 -15.30 -5.33
C SER A 30 20.34 -15.20 -4.98
N ILE A 31 19.98 -15.44 -3.72
CA ILE A 31 18.59 -15.42 -3.26
C ILE A 31 18.13 -13.97 -3.03
N ASP A 32 17.02 -13.61 -3.66
CA ASP A 32 16.42 -12.28 -3.48
C ASP A 32 15.80 -12.12 -2.08
N THR A 33 16.40 -11.26 -1.26
CA THR A 33 15.90 -10.88 0.08
C THR A 33 15.21 -9.51 0.11
N SER A 34 15.01 -8.86 -1.05
CA SER A 34 14.42 -7.51 -1.14
C SER A 34 13.04 -7.41 -0.50
N ILE A 35 12.26 -8.49 -0.55
CA ILE A 35 10.93 -8.56 0.05
C ILE A 35 10.95 -8.33 1.57
N PHE A 36 11.95 -8.84 2.29
CA PHE A 36 12.06 -8.67 3.74
C PHE A 36 12.35 -7.22 4.11
N TYR A 37 13.14 -6.51 3.29
CA TYR A 37 13.44 -5.10 3.48
C TYR A 37 12.28 -4.19 3.03
N SER A 38 11.60 -4.54 1.93
CA SER A 38 10.46 -3.80 1.41
C SER A 38 9.29 -3.71 2.40
N ILE A 39 9.03 -4.78 3.16
CA ILE A 39 8.00 -4.79 4.21
C ILE A 39 8.32 -3.78 5.33
N THR A 40 9.60 -3.55 5.63
CA THR A 40 10.03 -2.59 6.64
C THR A 40 10.11 -1.15 6.14
N GLU A 41 10.27 -0.95 4.83
CA GLU A 41 10.42 0.37 4.19
C GLU A 41 9.08 1.08 3.91
N GLU A 42 7.93 0.38 4.03
CA GLU A 42 6.62 0.95 3.71
C GLU A 42 6.21 2.11 4.64
N GLU A 43 6.79 2.22 5.84
CA GLU A 43 6.49 3.31 6.80
C GLU A 43 7.18 4.65 6.41
N GLU A 44 8.35 4.62 5.77
CA GLU A 44 9.10 5.82 5.38
C GLU A 44 8.43 6.56 4.20
N ASN A 45 7.79 5.82 3.29
CA ASN A 45 7.16 6.35 2.08
C ASN A 45 5.78 7.01 2.31
N SER A 46 5.39 7.28 3.55
CA SER A 46 4.18 8.05 3.86
C SER A 46 4.18 9.50 3.33
N LYS A 47 5.33 10.01 2.87
CA LYS A 47 5.45 11.35 2.26
C LYS A 47 5.12 11.40 0.76
N THR A 48 5.01 10.26 0.07
CA THR A 48 4.79 10.17 -1.39
C THR A 48 3.46 9.52 -1.78
N LYS A 49 2.60 9.14 -0.82
CA LYS A 49 1.27 8.54 -1.09
C LYS A 49 0.24 9.49 -1.73
N ASN A 50 0.59 10.76 -2.00
CA ASN A 50 -0.30 11.72 -2.66
C ASN A 50 -0.25 11.72 -4.20
N LEU A 51 0.46 10.80 -4.84
CA LEU A 51 0.56 10.70 -6.31
C LEU A 51 0.00 9.39 -6.88
N ILE A 52 -0.96 8.75 -6.20
CA ILE A 52 -1.65 7.60 -6.78
C ILE A 52 -2.73 8.13 -7.73
N SER A 53 -2.39 8.13 -9.03
CA SER A 53 -3.35 8.15 -10.14
C SER A 53 -4.49 7.16 -9.86
N PRO A 54 -5.76 7.53 -10.07
CA PRO A 54 -6.93 6.69 -9.73
C PRO A 54 -7.06 5.39 -10.55
N PHE A 55 -6.05 5.03 -11.34
CA PHE A 55 -6.03 3.85 -12.21
C PHE A 55 -4.89 2.86 -11.94
N SER A 56 -4.09 3.03 -10.88
CA SER A 56 -3.11 2.00 -10.52
C SER A 56 -3.81 0.80 -9.90
N LEU A 57 -4.09 -0.22 -10.71
CA LEU A 57 -4.51 -1.54 -10.26
C LEU A 57 -3.33 -2.19 -9.52
N GLN A 58 -3.26 -1.92 -8.22
CA GLN A 58 -2.25 -2.51 -7.35
C GLN A 58 -2.65 -3.95 -7.06
N ASN A 59 -2.17 -4.89 -7.88
CA ASN A 59 -2.17 -6.31 -7.55
C ASN A 59 -1.13 -6.53 -6.43
N HIS A 60 -1.53 -6.22 -5.19
CA HIS A 60 -0.87 -6.79 -4.03
C HIS A 60 -1.39 -8.21 -3.86
N ASP A 61 -0.68 -9.16 -4.47
CA ASP A 61 -0.80 -10.59 -4.15
C ASP A 61 -0.36 -10.80 -2.71
N GLY A 62 -1.34 -10.70 -1.82
CA GLY A 62 -1.18 -10.85 -0.38
C GLY A 62 -2.47 -11.42 0.21
N LEU A 63 -2.79 -12.66 -0.16
CA LEU A 63 -3.60 -13.57 0.66
C LEU A 63 -4.93 -13.00 1.20
N ALA A 64 -5.66 -12.26 0.37
CA ALA A 64 -6.93 -11.71 0.78
C ALA A 64 -8.07 -12.69 0.44
N TYR A 65 -8.37 -13.58 1.38
CA TYR A 65 -9.60 -14.38 1.38
C TYR A 65 -10.82 -13.46 1.57
N PHE A 66 -11.09 -12.59 0.60
CA PHE A 66 -12.34 -11.84 0.54
C PHE A 66 -13.39 -12.77 -0.05
N THR A 67 -14.29 -13.29 0.79
CA THR A 67 -15.58 -13.78 0.31
C THR A 67 -16.29 -12.61 -0.37
N LEU A 68 -16.18 -12.55 -1.70
CA LEU A 68 -16.92 -11.60 -2.51
C LEU A 68 -18.41 -11.85 -2.27
N ARG A 69 -19.09 -10.92 -1.58
CA ARG A 69 -20.56 -10.91 -1.59
C ARG A 69 -20.99 -10.84 -3.05
N PRO A 70 -22.01 -11.61 -3.47
CA PRO A 70 -22.45 -11.59 -4.87
C PRO A 70 -22.74 -10.15 -5.29
N LEU A 71 -22.11 -9.73 -6.39
CA LEU A 71 -22.15 -8.37 -6.89
C LEU A 71 -23.60 -7.90 -6.97
N ARG A 72 -23.92 -6.80 -6.30
CA ARG A 72 -25.16 -6.07 -6.57
C ARG A 72 -25.02 -5.47 -7.98
N PHE A 73 -25.93 -5.82 -8.87
CA PHE A 73 -25.97 -5.26 -10.22
C PHE A 73 -26.11 -3.73 -10.13
N PHE A 74 -25.02 -3.01 -10.39
CA PHE A 74 -25.09 -1.57 -10.64
C PHE A 74 -25.70 -1.40 -12.04
N SER A 75 -26.90 -0.83 -12.12
CA SER A 75 -27.51 -0.48 -13.39
C SER A 75 -26.73 0.68 -14.01
N TYR A 76 -26.10 0.40 -15.15
CA TYR A 76 -25.43 1.43 -15.95
C TYR A 76 -26.46 2.48 -16.40
N ARG A 77 -26.24 3.75 -16.04
CA ARG A 77 -27.03 4.88 -16.50
C ARG A 77 -26.16 5.77 -17.39
N PHE A 78 -26.59 5.95 -18.63
CA PHE A 78 -25.90 6.80 -19.61
C PHE A 78 -25.75 8.25 -19.09
N LYS A 79 -24.54 8.77 -19.18
CA LYS A 79 -24.14 10.11 -18.75
C LYS A 79 -24.47 11.14 -19.85
N ASN A 80 -25.73 11.59 -19.91
CA ASN A 80 -26.15 12.69 -20.77
C ASN A 80 -25.84 14.05 -20.09
N TYR A 81 -24.57 14.44 -20.03
CA TYR A 81 -24.21 15.77 -19.54
C TYR A 81 -24.18 16.79 -20.69
N PRO A 82 -24.72 18.01 -20.50
CA PRO A 82 -24.55 19.08 -21.46
C PRO A 82 -23.06 19.47 -21.56
N LYS A 83 -22.63 19.90 -22.75
CA LYS A 83 -21.24 20.32 -22.96
C LYS A 83 -20.91 21.50 -22.03
N PRO A 84 -19.82 21.43 -21.23
CA PRO A 84 -19.44 22.54 -20.38
C PRO A 84 -19.09 23.76 -21.24
N HIS A 85 -19.49 24.95 -20.80
CA HIS A 85 -19.17 26.20 -21.49
C HIS A 85 -17.66 26.44 -21.38
N LEU A 86 -16.94 26.21 -22.48
CA LEU A 86 -15.48 26.24 -22.56
C LEU A 86 -14.87 27.63 -22.29
N ASN A 87 -15.69 28.69 -22.36
CA ASN A 87 -15.25 30.05 -22.15
C ASN A 87 -15.66 30.53 -20.76
N LEU A 88 -14.85 30.19 -19.75
CA LEU A 88 -14.86 30.93 -18.49
C LEU A 88 -14.31 32.33 -18.77
N ILE A 89 -15.21 33.31 -18.95
CA ILE A 89 -14.89 34.73 -19.22
C ILE A 89 -14.45 35.44 -17.93
N SER A 90 -14.52 34.77 -16.77
CA SER A 90 -14.16 35.38 -15.50
C SER A 90 -12.63 35.44 -15.37
N PRO A 91 -12.04 36.63 -15.20
CA PRO A 91 -10.62 36.74 -14.93
C PRO A 91 -10.29 36.07 -13.58
N PRO A 92 -9.06 35.54 -13.43
CA PRO A 92 -8.60 35.00 -12.16
C PRO A 92 -8.56 36.11 -11.09
N PRO A 93 -8.83 35.78 -9.82
CA PRO A 93 -8.85 36.76 -8.73
C PRO A 93 -7.48 37.38 -8.50
N GLU A 94 -7.44 38.69 -8.25
CA GLU A 94 -6.21 39.43 -7.97
C GLU A 94 -5.60 39.02 -6.62
N ARG A 95 -4.29 38.73 -6.62
CA ARG A 95 -3.55 38.47 -5.39
C ARG A 95 -3.16 39.81 -4.76
N ILE A 96 -3.82 40.16 -3.66
CA ILE A 96 -3.34 41.23 -2.78
C ILE A 96 -2.16 40.65 -1.98
N ILE A 97 -0.93 41.10 -2.30
CA ILE A 97 0.26 40.79 -1.50
C ILE A 97 0.51 42.01 -0.61
N LEU A 98 0.43 41.80 0.71
CA LEU A 98 0.71 42.78 1.77
C LEU A 98 2.20 42.95 2.00
#